data_AF-A0A4U1FQP3-F1
#
_entry.id   AF-A0A4U1FQP3-F1
#
_cell.length_a   1.000
_cell.length_b   1.000
_cell.length_c   1.000
_cell.angle_alpha   90.00
_cell.angle_beta   90.00
_cell.angle_gamma   90.00
#
_symmetry.space_group_name_H-M   'P 1'
#
loop_
_entity.id
_entity.type
_entity.pdbx_description
1 polymer ?
#
loop_
_entity_poly.entity_id
_entity_poly.type
_entity_poly.pdbx_seq_one_letter_code
_entity_poly.pdbx_strand_id
1 'polypeptide(L)'
;MERNSSLWKNLIDEHPVCTIWKQEAEGAIYHLASILFVVGFMGGSGFFGLLYVFSLLGLGFLCSAIWAWVDVCAADIFSWNFILFVICFMRFVHIAYQVRSITFAREFQLLYSSLFQPLGTSLPDFRTIAMSSEVVTLEKEHCYAMQGKTSIDKLSLLVSGRFCSLSPSLITDVLCRIRVTVDGEFLHYIFPFQFLDSPEWDSLKPTEEGIFQVTLTAETDCRYVSWRRKKLYLLLAQHRYISRLFSILIGSDIADKLYALNDRVYIGKRYHYDIRLPNFYQMSSPEMSRSTLTEHFQNSRRRCDK
;
A
#
# COMPACT_ATOMS: atom_id res chain seq x y z
N MET A 1 -20.42 -28.67 -57.62
CA MET A 1 -19.51 -27.55 -57.26
C MET A 1 -20.15 -26.16 -57.44
N GLU A 2 -21.31 -26.02 -58.09
CA GLU A 2 -21.93 -24.71 -58.39
C GLU A 2 -22.62 -24.02 -57.20
N ARG A 3 -23.12 -24.78 -56.21
CA ARG A 3 -23.91 -24.25 -55.08
C ARG A 3 -23.12 -23.35 -54.13
N ASN A 4 -21.80 -23.52 -54.02
CA ASN A 4 -20.97 -22.63 -53.21
C ASN A 4 -20.73 -21.30 -53.93
N SER A 5 -20.66 -21.29 -55.27
CA SER A 5 -20.44 -20.07 -56.05
C SER A 5 -21.64 -19.13 -56.05
N SER A 6 -22.87 -19.67 -55.99
CA SER A 6 -24.09 -18.87 -55.86
C SER A 6 -24.27 -18.30 -54.46
N LEU A 7 -23.79 -19.00 -53.42
CA LEU A 7 -23.85 -18.54 -52.04
C LEU A 7 -22.92 -17.33 -51.82
N TRP A 8 -21.70 -17.39 -52.35
CA TRP A 8 -20.77 -16.25 -52.33
C TRP A 8 -21.24 -15.07 -53.18
N LYS A 9 -21.83 -15.33 -54.36
CA LYS A 9 -22.41 -14.27 -55.20
C LYS A 9 -23.57 -13.56 -54.49
N ASN A 10 -24.48 -14.30 -53.87
CA ASN A 10 -25.59 -13.70 -53.13
C ASN A 10 -25.12 -12.93 -51.88
N LEU A 11 -24.07 -13.41 -51.20
CA LEU A 11 -23.50 -12.69 -50.05
C LEU A 11 -22.82 -11.36 -50.43
N ILE A 12 -22.28 -11.29 -51.65
CA ILE A 12 -21.57 -10.12 -52.19
C ILE A 12 -22.54 -9.15 -52.90
N ASP A 13 -23.54 -9.66 -53.62
CA ASP A 13 -24.53 -8.85 -54.37
C ASP A 13 -25.67 -8.29 -53.50
N GLU A 14 -25.93 -8.84 -52.30
CA GLU A 14 -26.93 -8.28 -51.37
C GLU A 14 -26.41 -7.17 -50.45
N HIS A 15 -25.14 -6.76 -50.58
CA HIS A 15 -24.70 -5.52 -49.92
C HIS A 15 -25.17 -4.33 -50.77
N PRO A 16 -26.09 -3.48 -50.27
CA PRO A 16 -26.54 -2.31 -51.01
C PRO A 16 -25.32 -1.41 -51.27
N VAL A 17 -24.87 -1.37 -52.52
CA VAL A 17 -23.78 -0.49 -52.94
C VAL A 17 -24.32 0.94 -52.84
N CYS A 18 -23.87 1.71 -51.85
CA CYS A 18 -24.24 3.12 -51.78
C CYS A 18 -23.62 3.88 -52.94
N THR A 19 -24.48 4.33 -53.82
CA THR A 19 -24.11 5.21 -54.93
C THR A 19 -24.10 6.68 -54.51
N ILE A 20 -24.78 7.04 -53.40
CA ILE A 20 -24.98 8.42 -52.94
C ILE A 20 -24.90 8.50 -51.41
N TRP A 21 -24.09 9.43 -50.89
CA TRP A 21 -24.05 9.77 -49.47
C TRP A 21 -25.34 10.47 -49.02
N LYS A 22 -25.86 10.11 -47.84
CA LYS A 22 -27.06 10.74 -47.28
C LYS A 22 -26.80 12.24 -47.05
N GLN A 23 -27.72 13.09 -47.49
CA GLN A 23 -27.56 14.55 -47.52
C GLN A 23 -27.56 15.22 -46.12
N GLU A 24 -27.81 14.44 -45.06
CA GLU A 24 -27.76 14.84 -43.64
C GLU A 24 -26.85 13.91 -42.82
N ALA A 25 -25.69 13.54 -43.38
CA ALA A 25 -24.74 12.65 -42.70
C ALA A 25 -24.08 13.29 -41.46
N GLU A 26 -24.10 14.63 -41.34
CA GLU A 26 -23.46 15.37 -40.25
C GLU A 26 -24.39 15.49 -39.02
N GLY A 27 -24.60 14.37 -38.33
CA GLY A 27 -25.41 14.33 -37.10
C GLY A 27 -24.66 14.86 -35.86
N ALA A 28 -25.40 15.06 -34.75
CA ALA A 28 -24.82 15.51 -33.48
C ALA A 28 -23.71 14.58 -32.95
N ILE A 29 -23.80 13.27 -33.20
CA ILE A 29 -22.81 12.27 -32.79
C ILE A 29 -21.47 12.47 -33.53
N TYR A 30 -21.53 12.89 -34.80
CA TYR A 30 -20.35 13.19 -35.61
C TYR A 30 -19.61 14.42 -35.09
N HIS A 31 -20.35 15.49 -34.73
CA HIS A 31 -19.75 16.66 -34.12
C HIS A 31 -19.18 16.38 -32.73
N LEU A 32 -19.86 15.55 -31.92
CA LEU A 32 -19.35 15.12 -30.62
C LEU A 32 -18.02 14.36 -30.77
N ALA A 33 -17.94 13.40 -31.71
CA ALA A 33 -16.70 12.70 -32.01
C ALA A 33 -15.57 13.65 -32.42
N SER A 34 -15.89 14.63 -33.28
CA SER A 34 -14.94 15.66 -33.73
C SER A 34 -14.39 16.50 -32.57
N ILE A 35 -15.25 16.92 -31.65
CA ILE A 35 -14.83 17.67 -30.44
C ILE A 35 -13.94 16.79 -29.55
N LEU A 36 -14.31 15.52 -29.35
CA LEU A 36 -13.52 14.58 -28.54
C LEU A 36 -12.13 14.35 -29.14
N PHE A 37 -12.01 14.30 -30.48
CA PHE A 37 -10.70 14.22 -31.13
C PHE A 37 -9.87 15.48 -30.88
N VAL A 38 -10.44 16.67 -31.07
CA VAL A 38 -9.74 17.95 -30.83
C VAL A 38 -9.25 18.04 -29.38
N VAL A 39 -10.13 17.78 -28.41
CA VAL A 39 -9.78 17.84 -26.99
C VAL A 39 -8.81 16.71 -26.60
N GLY A 40 -8.94 15.53 -27.21
CA GLY A 40 -8.03 14.41 -27.00
C GLY A 40 -6.58 14.73 -27.40
N PHE A 41 -6.38 15.47 -28.50
CA PHE A 41 -5.04 15.90 -28.93
C PHE A 41 -4.45 17.04 -28.09
N MET A 42 -5.25 17.71 -27.24
CA MET A 42 -4.76 18.73 -26.30
C MET A 42 -4.14 18.15 -25.03
N GLY A 43 -3.99 16.83 -24.92
CA GLY A 43 -3.39 16.19 -23.75
C GLY A 43 -1.90 16.52 -23.57
N GLY A 44 -1.49 16.69 -22.31
CA GLY A 44 -0.10 16.96 -21.94
C GLY A 44 0.83 15.74 -22.02
N SER A 45 2.11 15.94 -21.71
CA SER A 45 3.12 14.86 -21.65
C SER A 45 3.08 14.10 -20.31
N GLY A 46 3.47 12.82 -20.34
CA GLY A 46 3.56 11.95 -19.15
C GLY A 46 2.44 10.91 -19.05
N PHE A 47 2.51 10.02 -18.06
CA PHE A 47 1.59 8.87 -17.95
C PHE A 47 0.13 9.28 -17.77
N PHE A 48 -0.15 10.32 -16.97
CA PHE A 48 -1.50 10.86 -16.79
C PHE A 48 -2.01 11.58 -18.05
N GLY A 49 -1.13 12.27 -18.77
CA GLY A 49 -1.44 12.86 -20.07
C GLY A 49 -1.77 11.80 -21.12
N LEU A 50 -1.00 10.71 -21.18
CA LEU A 50 -1.29 9.57 -22.05
C LEU A 50 -2.64 8.92 -21.72
N LEU A 51 -2.99 8.72 -20.44
CA LEU A 51 -4.31 8.21 -20.04
C LEU A 51 -5.44 9.12 -20.52
N TYR A 52 -5.27 10.44 -20.36
CA TYR A 52 -6.23 11.44 -20.84
C TYR A 52 -6.42 11.36 -22.37
N VAL A 53 -5.32 11.33 -23.12
CA VAL A 53 -5.33 11.24 -24.59
C VAL A 53 -6.04 9.97 -25.06
N PHE A 54 -5.64 8.78 -24.55
CA PHE A 54 -6.23 7.52 -25.00
C PHE A 54 -7.68 7.33 -24.55
N SER A 55 -8.08 7.92 -23.41
CA SER A 55 -9.47 7.91 -22.97
C SER A 55 -10.36 8.72 -23.91
N LEU A 56 -9.95 9.95 -24.25
CA LEU A 56 -10.74 10.84 -25.11
C LEU A 56 -10.74 10.39 -26.58
N LEU A 57 -9.59 9.96 -27.10
CA LEU A 57 -9.51 9.39 -28.44
C LEU A 57 -10.35 8.10 -28.54
N GLY A 58 -10.31 7.24 -27.52
CA GLY A 58 -11.15 6.05 -27.45
C GLY A 58 -12.64 6.40 -27.50
N LEU A 59 -13.09 7.37 -26.71
CA LEU A 59 -14.49 7.85 -26.76
C LEU A 59 -14.85 8.46 -28.13
N GLY A 60 -13.93 9.21 -28.76
CA GLY A 60 -14.13 9.77 -30.11
C GLY A 60 -14.29 8.69 -31.18
N PHE A 61 -13.45 7.65 -31.16
CA PHE A 61 -13.57 6.51 -32.07
C PHE A 61 -14.83 5.69 -31.82
N LEU A 62 -15.27 5.54 -30.56
CA LEU A 62 -16.53 4.89 -30.23
C LEU A 62 -17.73 5.68 -30.78
N CYS A 63 -17.77 7.01 -30.59
CA CYS A 63 -18.81 7.86 -31.14
C CYS A 63 -18.83 7.81 -32.68
N SER A 64 -17.67 7.80 -33.33
CA SER A 64 -17.54 7.67 -34.79
C SER A 64 -18.01 6.30 -35.30
N ALA A 65 -17.70 5.22 -34.56
CA ALA A 65 -18.19 3.87 -34.88
C ALA A 65 -19.71 3.77 -34.70
N ILE A 66 -20.29 4.35 -33.64
CA ILE A 66 -21.74 4.39 -33.42
C ILE A 66 -22.43 5.16 -34.54
N TRP A 67 -21.88 6.31 -34.96
CA TRP A 67 -22.39 7.07 -36.10
C TRP A 67 -22.36 6.23 -37.38
N ALA A 68 -21.23 5.60 -37.70
CA ALA A 68 -21.08 4.74 -38.88
C ALA A 68 -21.93 3.47 -38.83
N TRP A 69 -22.32 2.99 -37.64
CA TRP A 69 -23.23 1.86 -37.48
C TRP A 69 -24.68 2.22 -37.81
N VAL A 70 -25.07 3.47 -37.59
CA VAL A 70 -26.41 3.98 -37.91
C VAL A 70 -26.58 4.19 -39.42
N ASP A 71 -25.49 4.39 -40.16
CA ASP A 71 -25.47 4.50 -41.62
C ASP A 71 -25.04 3.17 -42.29
N VAL A 72 -26.00 2.47 -42.90
CA VAL A 72 -25.85 1.11 -43.48
C VAL A 72 -24.73 0.98 -44.53
N CYS A 73 -24.25 2.08 -45.09
CA CYS A 73 -23.23 2.08 -46.16
C CYS A 73 -21.80 2.40 -45.73
N ALA A 74 -21.55 2.60 -44.44
CA ALA A 74 -20.26 2.99 -43.91
C ALA A 74 -19.59 1.83 -43.14
N ALA A 75 -19.73 0.59 -43.63
CA ALA A 75 -19.21 -0.60 -42.95
C ALA A 75 -17.67 -0.61 -42.84
N ASP A 76 -16.98 -0.03 -43.82
CA ASP A 76 -15.54 0.20 -43.83
C ASP A 76 -15.14 1.24 -42.76
N ILE A 77 -15.86 2.36 -42.68
CA ILE A 77 -15.65 3.40 -41.68
C ILE A 77 -15.90 2.86 -40.28
N PHE A 78 -16.97 2.09 -40.08
CA PHE A 78 -17.25 1.40 -38.83
C PHE A 78 -16.08 0.49 -38.43
N SER A 79 -15.63 -0.37 -39.35
CA SER A 79 -14.57 -1.34 -39.09
C SER A 79 -13.27 -0.67 -38.66
N TRP A 80 -12.86 0.40 -39.37
CA TRP A 80 -11.65 1.16 -39.03
C TRP A 80 -11.77 1.88 -37.68
N ASN A 81 -12.88 2.56 -37.41
CA ASN A 81 -13.08 3.26 -36.15
C ASN A 81 -13.15 2.28 -34.96
N PHE A 82 -13.78 1.13 -35.14
CA PHE A 82 -13.84 0.09 -34.11
C PHE A 82 -12.46 -0.49 -33.79
N ILE A 83 -11.64 -0.78 -34.80
CA ILE A 83 -10.25 -1.24 -34.59
C ILE A 83 -9.44 -0.20 -33.82
N LEU A 84 -9.55 1.08 -34.18
CA LEU A 84 -8.88 2.18 -33.49
C LEU A 84 -9.34 2.35 -32.05
N PHE A 85 -10.64 2.18 -31.78
CA PHE A 85 -11.18 2.12 -30.42
C PHE A 85 -10.54 0.99 -29.60
N VAL A 86 -10.47 -0.23 -30.15
CA VAL A 86 -9.86 -1.38 -29.45
C VAL A 86 -8.38 -1.12 -29.16
N ILE A 87 -7.63 -0.54 -30.10
CA ILE A 87 -6.23 -0.16 -29.89
C ILE A 87 -6.11 0.87 -28.77
N CYS A 88 -6.94 1.92 -28.77
CA CYS A 88 -6.95 2.94 -27.73
C CYS A 88 -7.30 2.35 -26.36
N PHE A 89 -8.29 1.45 -26.31
CA PHE A 89 -8.68 0.77 -25.09
C PHE A 89 -7.56 -0.11 -24.53
N MET A 90 -6.90 -0.91 -25.37
CA MET A 90 -5.74 -1.73 -24.95
C MET A 90 -4.59 -0.87 -24.43
N ARG A 91 -4.30 0.27 -25.09
CA ARG A 91 -3.28 1.22 -24.63
C ARG A 91 -3.66 1.87 -23.31
N PHE A 92 -4.91 2.29 -23.15
CA PHE A 92 -5.44 2.82 -21.90
C PHE A 92 -5.25 1.82 -20.76
N VAL A 93 -5.67 0.57 -20.98
CA VAL A 93 -5.55 -0.51 -19.98
C VAL A 93 -4.08 -0.76 -19.62
N HIS A 94 -3.20 -0.89 -20.61
CA HIS A 94 -1.76 -1.09 -20.38
C HIS A 94 -1.13 0.05 -19.58
N ILE A 95 -1.43 1.31 -19.94
CA ILE A 95 -0.89 2.48 -19.25
C ILE A 95 -1.50 2.62 -17.86
N ALA A 96 -2.79 2.30 -17.67
CA ALA A 96 -3.43 2.28 -16.36
C ALA A 96 -2.78 1.25 -15.43
N TYR A 97 -2.44 0.07 -15.96
CA TYR A 97 -1.66 -0.92 -15.22
C TYR A 97 -0.27 -0.39 -14.85
N GLN A 98 0.42 0.29 -15.78
CA GLN A 98 1.72 0.90 -15.48
C GLN A 98 1.61 2.04 -14.46
N VAL A 99 0.62 2.91 -14.53
CA VAL A 99 0.44 4.00 -13.54
C VAL A 99 0.14 3.43 -12.17
N ARG A 100 -0.68 2.36 -12.09
CA ARG A 100 -0.93 1.64 -10.85
C ARG A 100 0.36 1.01 -10.29
N SER A 101 1.18 0.40 -11.15
CA SER A 101 2.45 -0.20 -10.72
C SER A 101 3.53 0.84 -10.41
N ILE A 102 3.51 2.02 -11.03
CA ILE A 102 4.42 3.15 -10.74
C ILE A 102 4.05 3.82 -9.42
N THR A 103 2.75 4.00 -9.15
CA THR A 103 2.29 4.51 -7.85
C THR A 103 2.70 3.57 -6.72
N PHE A 104 2.58 2.26 -6.95
CA PHE A 104 3.16 1.22 -6.11
C PHE A 104 4.69 1.40 -6.03
N ALA A 105 5.38 1.48 -7.17
CA ALA A 105 6.84 1.60 -7.24
C ALA A 105 7.39 2.83 -6.51
N ARG A 106 6.69 3.97 -6.45
CA ARG A 106 7.18 5.18 -5.78
C ARG A 106 7.34 4.98 -4.26
N GLU A 107 6.37 4.35 -3.62
CA GLU A 107 6.42 4.04 -2.18
C GLU A 107 7.55 3.02 -1.91
N PHE A 108 7.71 2.02 -2.78
CA PHE A 108 8.82 1.07 -2.71
C PHE A 108 10.18 1.69 -3.06
N GLN A 109 10.23 2.69 -3.94
CA GLN A 109 11.47 3.36 -4.33
C GLN A 109 12.00 4.21 -3.17
N LEU A 110 11.12 4.91 -2.45
CA LEU A 110 11.47 5.62 -1.22
C LEU A 110 11.94 4.65 -0.14
N LEU A 111 11.20 3.55 0.05
CA LEU A 111 11.59 2.50 0.99
C LEU A 111 12.97 1.93 0.63
N TYR A 112 13.21 1.66 -0.66
CA TYR A 112 14.47 1.14 -1.16
C TYR A 112 15.61 2.13 -0.91
N SER A 113 15.46 3.39 -1.30
CA SER A 113 16.52 4.39 -1.15
C SER A 113 16.87 4.69 0.30
N SER A 114 15.87 4.67 1.21
CA SER A 114 16.08 5.03 2.62
C SER A 114 16.62 3.89 3.47
N LEU A 115 16.14 2.65 3.28
CA LEU A 115 16.51 1.52 4.14
C LEU A 115 17.38 0.48 3.44
N PHE A 116 17.00 0.06 2.23
CA PHE A 116 17.61 -1.11 1.58
C PHE A 116 18.88 -0.78 0.79
N GLN A 117 18.96 0.42 0.20
CA GLN A 117 20.10 0.90 -0.56
C GLN A 117 21.33 1.13 0.32
N PRO A 118 21.24 1.77 1.51
CA PRO A 118 22.38 1.89 2.42
C PRO A 118 22.90 0.53 2.92
N LEU A 119 22.01 -0.48 2.99
CA LEU A 119 22.35 -1.86 3.36
C LEU A 119 22.92 -2.68 2.19
N GLY A 120 23.07 -2.09 1.01
CA GLY A 120 23.65 -2.75 -0.17
C GLY A 120 22.74 -3.81 -0.79
N THR A 121 21.42 -3.69 -0.63
CA THR A 121 20.46 -4.68 -1.15
C THR A 121 20.31 -4.57 -2.66
N SER A 122 20.38 -5.72 -3.34
CA SER A 122 20.15 -5.78 -4.78
C SER A 122 18.67 -5.48 -5.12
N LEU A 123 18.43 -4.80 -6.24
CA LEU A 123 17.07 -4.56 -6.75
C LEU A 123 16.22 -5.85 -6.92
N PRO A 124 16.74 -6.99 -7.44
CA PRO A 124 15.93 -8.20 -7.55
C PRO A 124 15.53 -8.79 -6.19
N ASP A 125 16.39 -8.75 -5.17
CA ASP A 125 16.03 -9.21 -3.82
C ASP A 125 14.95 -8.33 -3.22
N PHE A 126 15.08 -7.01 -3.35
CA PHE A 126 14.07 -6.05 -2.92
C PHE A 126 12.73 -6.25 -3.65
N ARG A 127 12.76 -6.57 -4.95
CA ARG A 127 11.55 -6.87 -5.73
C ARG A 127 10.79 -8.06 -5.17
N THR A 128 11.50 -9.11 -4.74
CA THR A 128 10.90 -10.28 -4.08
C THR A 128 10.20 -9.89 -2.78
N ILE A 129 10.82 -9.01 -1.99
CA ILE A 129 10.23 -8.48 -0.74
C ILE A 129 8.98 -7.66 -1.06
N ALA A 130 9.06 -6.74 -2.02
CA ALA A 130 7.97 -5.85 -2.42
C ALA A 130 6.75 -6.61 -2.99
N MET A 131 6.99 -7.68 -3.75
CA MET A 131 5.92 -8.55 -4.28
C MET A 131 5.15 -9.30 -3.18
N SER A 132 5.80 -9.54 -2.04
CA SER A 132 5.17 -10.23 -0.89
C SER A 132 4.41 -9.29 0.04
N SER A 133 4.48 -7.97 -0.18
CA SER A 133 3.82 -6.94 0.63
C SER A 133 2.60 -6.31 -0.02
N GLU A 134 1.78 -5.72 0.84
CA GLU A 134 0.63 -4.89 0.50
C GLU A 134 0.85 -3.46 1.01
N VAL A 135 0.47 -2.44 0.24
CA VAL A 135 0.49 -1.05 0.68
C VAL A 135 -0.91 -0.68 1.15
N VAL A 136 -1.02 -0.23 2.39
CA VAL A 136 -2.30 0.15 3.02
C VAL A 136 -2.25 1.61 3.43
N THR A 137 -3.37 2.31 3.23
CA THR A 137 -3.58 3.70 3.69
C THR A 137 -4.24 3.69 5.06
N LEU A 138 -3.70 4.48 5.98
CA LEU A 138 -4.25 4.71 7.29
C LEU A 138 -4.65 6.19 7.40
N GLU A 139 -5.94 6.44 7.52
CA GLU A 139 -6.48 7.80 7.65
C GLU A 139 -6.17 8.37 9.02
N LYS A 140 -6.14 9.70 9.12
CA LYS A 140 -6.02 10.41 10.39
C LYS A 140 -7.06 9.89 11.40
N GLU A 141 -6.64 9.82 12.67
CA GLU A 141 -7.41 9.37 13.83
C GLU A 141 -7.84 7.89 13.81
N HIS A 142 -7.53 7.15 12.73
CA HIS A 142 -7.75 5.71 12.69
C HIS A 142 -6.65 4.95 13.43
N CYS A 143 -7.06 3.81 14.02
CA CYS A 143 -6.15 2.93 14.74
C CYS A 143 -5.62 1.83 13.81
N TYR A 144 -4.30 1.68 13.73
CA TYR A 144 -3.67 0.51 13.12
C TYR A 144 -3.92 -0.74 13.96
N ALA A 145 -3.76 -0.60 15.28
CA ALA A 145 -4.01 -1.65 16.26
C ALA A 145 -4.61 -1.06 17.53
N MET A 146 -5.51 -1.81 18.15
CA MET A 146 -6.10 -1.49 19.45
C MET A 146 -5.62 -2.51 20.49
N GLN A 147 -5.20 -1.98 21.64
CA GLN A 147 -4.77 -2.77 22.78
C GLN A 147 -5.85 -3.80 23.18
N GLY A 148 -5.43 -5.05 23.35
CA GLY A 148 -6.29 -6.15 23.79
C GLY A 148 -7.31 -6.64 22.76
N LYS A 149 -7.36 -6.06 21.56
CA LYS A 149 -8.36 -6.38 20.54
C LYS A 149 -7.76 -6.87 19.23
N THR A 150 -6.73 -6.19 18.73
CA THR A 150 -6.12 -6.53 17.45
C THR A 150 -5.16 -7.70 17.63
N SER A 151 -5.32 -8.76 16.82
CA SER A 151 -4.37 -9.88 16.77
C SER A 151 -3.10 -9.52 15.99
N ILE A 152 -1.99 -10.15 16.34
CA ILE A 152 -0.69 -9.94 15.72
C ILE A 152 -0.52 -10.98 14.60
N ASP A 153 -0.84 -10.59 13.37
CA ASP A 153 -0.86 -11.48 12.19
C ASP A 153 -0.01 -10.98 11.00
N LYS A 154 0.59 -9.81 11.13
CA LYS A 154 1.38 -9.12 10.09
C LYS A 154 2.56 -8.38 10.70
N LEU A 155 3.51 -8.02 9.84
CA LEU A 155 4.59 -7.08 10.12
C LEU A 155 4.38 -5.88 9.19
N SER A 156 4.42 -4.66 9.72
CA SER A 156 4.16 -3.45 8.94
C SER A 156 5.22 -2.38 9.18
N LEU A 157 5.56 -1.66 8.12
CA LEU A 157 6.55 -0.60 8.13
C LEU A 157 5.92 0.69 7.59
N LEU A 158 6.09 1.77 8.34
CA LEU A 158 5.49 3.06 8.02
C LEU A 158 6.19 3.70 6.83
N VAL A 159 5.43 4.06 5.79
CA VAL A 159 5.93 4.75 4.60
C VAL A 159 5.28 6.13 4.52
N SER A 160 6.07 7.19 4.35
CA SER A 160 5.55 8.56 4.43
C SER A 160 4.44 8.80 3.39
N GLY A 161 3.28 9.28 3.85
CA GLY A 161 2.15 9.67 3.01
C GLY A 161 2.39 10.99 2.27
N ARG A 162 2.03 11.02 0.97
CA ARG A 162 2.00 12.16 0.04
C ARG A 162 2.97 13.34 0.33
N PHE A 163 4.16 13.30 -0.25
CA PHE A 163 4.68 14.54 -0.87
C PHE A 163 3.74 14.88 -2.04
N CYS A 164 2.77 15.75 -1.81
CA CYS A 164 2.02 16.41 -2.86
C CYS A 164 2.98 17.33 -3.63
N SER A 165 3.68 16.79 -4.62
CA SER A 165 4.45 17.58 -5.60
C SER A 165 3.53 18.28 -6.61
N LEU A 166 2.48 18.95 -6.13
CA LEU A 166 1.49 19.68 -6.93
C LEU A 166 1.01 20.95 -6.20
N SER A 167 1.89 21.62 -5.44
CA SER A 167 1.84 23.07 -5.18
C SER A 167 3.00 23.47 -4.25
N PRO A 168 3.96 24.31 -4.67
CA PRO A 168 5.02 24.83 -3.79
C PRO A 168 4.50 25.84 -2.73
N SER A 169 3.21 26.18 -2.74
CA SER A 169 2.70 27.36 -2.07
C SER A 169 2.05 27.11 -0.71
N LEU A 170 1.96 25.85 -0.25
CA LEU A 170 1.44 25.54 1.09
C LEU A 170 2.00 24.17 1.56
N ILE A 171 3.31 24.10 1.72
CA ILE A 171 3.99 22.96 2.32
C ILE A 171 3.83 23.07 3.84
N THR A 172 2.68 22.62 4.36
CA THR A 172 2.70 21.98 5.67
C THR A 172 3.16 20.56 5.41
N ASP A 173 4.47 20.32 5.57
CA ASP A 173 5.05 18.99 5.66
C ASP A 173 4.46 18.29 6.89
N VAL A 174 3.26 17.75 6.75
CA VAL A 174 2.63 16.91 7.75
C VAL A 174 3.37 15.57 7.69
N LEU A 175 4.51 15.51 8.38
CA LEU A 175 5.27 14.29 8.56
C LEU A 175 4.33 13.23 9.12
N CYS A 176 4.17 12.11 8.42
CA CYS A 176 3.35 11.01 8.89
C CYS A 176 3.83 10.54 10.26
N ARG A 177 2.93 10.56 11.26
CA ARG A 177 3.23 10.19 12.65
C ARG A 177 2.15 9.29 13.21
N ILE A 178 2.59 8.24 13.89
CA ILE A 178 1.71 7.34 14.63
C ILE A 178 2.00 7.49 16.12
N ARG A 179 0.96 7.79 16.88
CA ARG A 179 0.97 7.88 18.34
C ARG A 179 0.80 6.48 18.92
N VAL A 180 1.71 6.10 19.82
CA VAL A 180 1.62 4.86 20.59
C VAL A 180 1.11 5.19 21.99
N THR A 181 0.05 4.50 22.43
CA THR A 181 -0.47 4.61 23.78
C THR A 181 -0.64 3.26 24.47
N VAL A 182 -0.47 3.24 25.79
CA VAL A 182 -0.70 2.07 26.65
C VAL A 182 -1.68 2.50 27.72
N ASP A 183 -2.83 1.82 27.84
CA ASP A 183 -3.88 2.17 28.82
C ASP A 183 -4.33 3.65 28.75
N GLY A 184 -4.21 4.28 27.57
CA GLY A 184 -4.52 5.70 27.33
C GLY A 184 -3.36 6.67 27.56
N GLU A 185 -2.29 6.25 28.23
CA GLU A 185 -1.08 7.04 28.44
C GLU A 185 -0.21 7.07 27.19
N PHE A 186 0.39 8.24 26.91
CA PHE A 186 1.26 8.40 25.74
C PHE A 186 2.62 7.75 25.99
N LEU A 187 3.06 6.93 25.03
CA LEU A 187 4.32 6.22 25.12
C LEU A 187 5.41 6.89 24.25
N HIS A 188 5.26 6.82 22.92
CA HIS A 188 6.17 7.44 21.97
C HIS A 188 5.51 7.65 20.61
N TYR A 189 6.21 8.33 19.71
CA TYR A 189 5.83 8.47 18.31
C TYR A 189 6.64 7.52 17.44
N ILE A 190 5.98 6.93 16.44
CA ILE A 190 6.62 6.18 15.37
C ILE A 190 6.66 7.07 14.12
N PHE A 191 7.85 7.18 13.54
CA PHE A 191 8.16 8.02 12.38
C PHE A 191 8.29 7.20 11.09
N PRO A 192 8.28 7.84 9.91
CA PRO A 192 8.42 7.12 8.64
C PRO A 192 9.71 6.29 8.59
N PHE A 193 9.65 5.17 7.89
CA PHE A 193 10.71 4.16 7.76
C PHE A 193 11.01 3.36 9.04
N GLN A 194 10.16 3.46 10.06
CA GLN A 194 10.19 2.61 11.25
C GLN A 194 9.09 1.53 11.18
N PHE A 195 9.33 0.41 11.83
CA PHE A 195 8.32 -0.65 11.95
C PHE A 195 7.23 -0.23 12.94
N LEU A 196 6.01 -0.73 12.73
CA LEU A 196 4.89 -0.51 13.64
C LEU A 196 4.84 -1.55 14.76
N ASP A 197 5.20 -2.78 14.42
CA ASP A 197 4.93 -4.00 15.18
C ASP A 197 6.19 -4.89 15.28
N SER A 198 7.38 -4.29 15.22
CA SER A 198 8.65 -5.02 15.39
C SER A 198 8.82 -5.67 16.77
N PRO A 199 8.44 -5.06 17.93
CA PRO A 199 8.51 -5.77 19.21
C PRO A 199 7.52 -6.94 19.29
N GLU A 200 6.30 -6.75 18.78
CA GLU A 200 5.26 -7.77 18.70
C GLU A 200 5.66 -8.92 17.77
N TRP A 201 6.37 -8.60 16.69
CA TRP A 201 6.88 -9.59 15.76
C TRP A 201 7.91 -10.53 16.42
N ASP A 202 8.90 -9.95 17.10
CA ASP A 202 10.04 -10.65 17.69
C ASP A 202 9.67 -11.41 18.97
N SER A 203 8.71 -10.89 19.74
CA SER A 203 8.25 -11.51 20.98
C SER A 203 7.42 -12.80 20.78
N LEU A 204 6.74 -12.93 19.65
CA LEU A 204 5.91 -14.09 19.35
C LEU A 204 6.66 -15.12 18.52
N LYS A 205 6.50 -16.40 18.85
CA LYS A 205 6.94 -17.49 17.95
C LYS A 205 6.04 -17.58 16.71
N PRO A 206 6.51 -18.23 15.62
CA PRO A 206 5.72 -18.36 14.39
C PRO A 206 4.36 -19.08 14.58
N THR A 207 4.25 -19.96 15.58
CA THR A 207 3.04 -20.75 15.89
C THR A 207 2.17 -20.15 16.99
N GLU A 208 2.64 -19.10 17.66
CA GLU A 208 1.94 -18.47 18.78
C GLU A 208 1.09 -17.31 18.25
N GLU A 209 -0.16 -17.25 18.69
CA GLU A 209 -1.04 -16.11 18.46
C GLU A 209 -0.88 -15.12 19.61
N GLY A 210 -0.84 -13.84 19.28
CA GLY A 210 -0.78 -12.77 20.27
C GLY A 210 -1.72 -11.64 19.91
N ILE A 211 -1.92 -10.77 20.89
CA ILE A 211 -2.74 -9.56 20.78
C ILE A 211 -1.85 -8.35 21.04
N PHE A 212 -2.14 -7.25 20.35
CA PHE A 212 -1.43 -5.99 20.59
C PHE A 212 -1.63 -5.53 22.03
N GLN A 213 -0.53 -5.18 22.69
CA GLN A 213 -0.53 -4.64 24.06
C GLN A 213 -0.59 -3.11 24.09
N VAL A 214 -0.44 -2.47 22.93
CA VAL A 214 -0.48 -1.02 22.76
C VAL A 214 -1.53 -0.63 21.73
N THR A 215 -2.01 0.59 21.81
CA THR A 215 -2.86 1.20 20.78
C THR A 215 -2.00 2.09 19.90
N LEU A 216 -2.10 1.88 18.59
CA LEU A 216 -1.37 2.62 17.57
C LEU A 216 -2.38 3.46 16.77
N THR A 217 -2.32 4.78 16.92
CA THR A 217 -3.27 5.71 16.29
C THR A 217 -2.54 6.67 15.37
N ALA A 218 -3.02 6.84 14.14
CA ALA A 218 -2.48 7.82 13.21
C ALA A 218 -2.89 9.24 13.61
N GLU A 219 -1.93 10.15 13.77
CA GLU A 219 -2.24 11.58 13.95
C GLU A 219 -2.51 12.28 12.61
N THR A 220 -2.11 11.65 11.51
CA THR A 220 -2.04 12.21 10.17
C THR A 220 -2.32 11.12 9.15
N ASP A 221 -2.73 11.48 7.92
CA ASP A 221 -2.89 10.49 6.85
C ASP A 221 -1.55 9.84 6.51
N CYS A 222 -1.48 8.53 6.69
CA CYS A 222 -0.28 7.74 6.62
C CYS A 222 -0.44 6.60 5.61
N ARG A 223 0.69 6.08 5.13
CA ARG A 223 0.73 4.82 4.38
C ARG A 223 1.68 3.87 5.05
N TYR A 224 1.45 2.58 4.94
CA TYR A 224 2.39 1.59 5.44
C TYR A 224 2.43 0.40 4.51
N VAL A 225 3.58 -0.25 4.47
CA VAL A 225 3.79 -1.51 3.76
C VAL A 225 3.61 -2.63 4.77
N SER A 226 2.80 -3.62 4.46
CA SER A 226 2.45 -4.72 5.35
C SER A 226 2.76 -6.06 4.71
N TRP A 227 3.36 -6.95 5.49
CA TRP A 227 3.65 -8.33 5.14
C TRP A 227 2.87 -9.27 6.05
N ARG A 228 2.09 -10.17 5.47
CA ARG A 228 1.40 -11.21 6.25
C ARG A 228 2.42 -12.14 6.89
N ARG A 229 2.28 -12.42 8.19
CA ARG A 229 3.25 -13.17 8.99
C ARG A 229 3.64 -14.51 8.39
N LYS A 230 2.66 -15.35 8.02
CA LYS A 230 2.90 -16.67 7.41
C LYS A 230 3.67 -16.58 6.07
N LYS A 231 3.33 -15.60 5.22
CA LYS A 231 4.00 -15.40 3.93
C LYS A 231 5.42 -14.89 4.11
N LEU A 232 5.62 -13.96 5.05
CA LEU A 232 6.93 -13.41 5.33
C LEU A 232 7.86 -14.49 5.89
N TYR A 233 7.43 -15.29 6.86
CA TYR A 233 8.24 -16.39 7.39
C TYR A 233 8.67 -17.39 6.31
N LEU A 234 7.79 -17.72 5.37
CA LEU A 234 8.12 -18.59 4.23
C LEU A 234 9.19 -17.96 3.32
N LEU A 235 9.07 -16.65 3.04
CA LEU A 235 10.06 -15.91 2.26
C LEU A 235 11.42 -15.85 2.97
N LEU A 236 11.44 -15.59 4.27
CA LEU A 236 12.67 -15.57 5.08
C LEU A 236 13.32 -16.97 5.14
N ALA A 237 12.53 -18.03 5.23
CA ALA A 237 13.04 -19.40 5.18
C ALA A 237 13.64 -19.76 3.81
N GLN A 238 13.06 -19.26 2.72
CA GLN A 238 13.53 -19.49 1.35
C GLN A 238 14.81 -18.69 1.02
N HIS A 239 14.93 -17.47 1.53
CA HIS A 239 16.02 -16.55 1.19
C HIS A 239 16.83 -16.14 2.43
N ARG A 240 17.96 -16.82 2.66
CA ARG A 240 18.86 -16.55 3.81
C ARG A 240 19.36 -15.10 3.88
N TYR A 241 19.62 -14.48 2.74
CA TYR A 241 20.05 -13.07 2.68
C TYR A 241 18.95 -12.13 3.20
N ILE A 242 17.72 -12.29 2.69
CA ILE A 242 16.56 -11.48 3.11
C ILE A 242 16.25 -11.72 4.59
N SER A 243 16.37 -12.96 5.07
CA SER A 243 16.23 -13.28 6.49
C SER A 243 17.19 -12.47 7.36
N ARG A 244 18.49 -12.47 7.03
CA ARG A 244 19.48 -11.70 7.80
C ARG A 244 19.21 -10.20 7.74
N LEU A 245 18.80 -9.70 6.58
CA LEU A 245 18.47 -8.30 6.38
C LEU A 245 17.31 -7.86 7.29
N PHE A 246 16.21 -8.62 7.32
CA PHE A 246 15.09 -8.35 8.21
C PHE A 246 15.48 -8.47 9.68
N SER A 247 16.32 -9.45 10.08
CA SER A 247 16.80 -9.55 11.46
C SER A 247 17.58 -8.31 11.91
N ILE A 248 18.42 -7.75 11.03
CA ILE A 248 19.17 -6.52 11.33
C ILE A 248 18.22 -5.32 11.42
N LEU A 249 17.31 -5.17 10.45
CA LEU A 249 16.35 -4.07 10.42
C LEU A 249 15.41 -4.06 11.64
N ILE A 250 14.83 -5.21 11.97
CA ILE A 250 13.95 -5.38 13.12
C ILE A 250 14.72 -5.15 14.43
N GLY A 251 15.92 -5.73 14.55
CA GLY A 251 16.75 -5.55 15.75
C GLY A 251 17.16 -4.10 15.98
N SER A 252 17.52 -3.38 14.91
CA SER A 252 17.83 -1.94 14.98
C SER A 252 16.62 -1.13 15.43
N ASP A 253 15.45 -1.37 14.83
CA ASP A 253 14.22 -0.64 15.15
C ASP A 253 13.75 -0.90 16.60
N ILE A 254 13.84 -2.14 17.09
CA ILE A 254 13.56 -2.47 18.50
C ILE A 254 14.53 -1.73 19.42
N ALA A 255 15.83 -1.71 19.09
CA ALA A 255 16.82 -1.01 19.90
C ALA A 255 16.49 0.50 19.98
N ASP A 256 16.20 1.14 18.85
CA ASP A 256 15.86 2.56 18.77
C ASP A 256 14.61 2.88 19.61
N LYS A 257 13.57 2.04 19.53
CA LYS A 257 12.37 2.17 20.36
C LYS A 257 12.68 2.02 21.84
N LEU A 258 13.50 1.04 22.23
CA LEU A 258 13.89 0.85 23.63
C LEU A 258 14.67 2.05 24.17
N TYR A 259 15.60 2.61 23.39
CA TYR A 259 16.32 3.82 23.77
C TYR A 259 15.36 5.02 23.91
N ALA A 260 14.43 5.22 22.97
CA ALA A 260 13.44 6.28 23.03
C ALA A 260 12.52 6.19 24.27
N LEU A 261 12.17 4.97 24.70
CA LEU A 261 11.42 4.72 25.93
C LEU A 261 12.26 5.02 27.17
N ASN A 262 13.53 4.61 27.17
CA ASN A 262 14.44 4.81 28.29
C ASN A 262 14.66 6.30 28.57
N ASP A 263 14.87 7.11 27.53
CA ASP A 263 15.03 8.56 27.64
C ASP A 263 13.81 9.25 28.26
N ARG A 264 12.61 8.70 28.11
CA ARG A 264 11.38 9.21 28.74
C ARG A 264 11.28 8.85 30.22
N VAL A 265 11.66 7.62 30.59
CA VAL A 265 11.71 7.20 32.00
C VAL A 265 12.71 8.07 32.77
N TYR A 266 13.80 8.48 32.13
CA TYR A 266 14.81 9.38 32.69
C TYR A 266 14.27 10.78 33.06
N ILE A 267 13.35 11.34 32.28
CA ILE A 267 12.73 12.65 32.59
C ILE A 267 11.86 12.55 33.86
N GLY A 268 11.28 11.39 34.14
CA GLY A 268 10.46 11.15 35.34
C GLY A 268 11.24 10.68 36.58
N LYS A 269 12.41 10.04 36.41
CA LYS A 269 13.25 9.53 37.51
C LYS A 269 14.73 9.74 37.18
N ARG A 270 15.48 10.31 38.14
CA ARG A 270 16.87 10.78 38.04
C ARG A 270 17.96 9.69 37.85
N TYR A 271 17.66 8.57 37.19
CA TYR A 271 18.58 7.45 37.00
C TYR A 271 18.66 7.06 35.52
N HIS A 272 19.88 7.00 34.99
CA HIS A 272 20.18 6.53 33.64
C HIS A 272 20.28 5.00 33.66
N TYR A 273 19.27 4.31 33.15
CA TYR A 273 19.36 2.85 33.00
C TYR A 273 20.19 2.54 31.76
N ASP A 274 21.40 2.04 31.95
CA ASP A 274 22.20 1.53 30.83
C ASP A 274 21.77 0.07 30.56
N ILE A 275 21.02 -0.11 29.46
CA ILE A 275 20.49 -1.40 29.01
C ILE A 275 21.62 -2.40 28.69
N ARG A 276 22.86 -1.92 28.53
CA ARG A 276 24.04 -2.76 28.27
C ARG A 276 24.64 -3.38 29.53
N LEU A 277 24.26 -2.91 30.73
CA LEU A 277 24.73 -3.50 31.99
C LEU A 277 23.77 -4.60 32.47
N PRO A 278 24.23 -5.87 32.60
CA PRO A 278 23.36 -6.99 32.97
C PRO A 278 22.77 -7.00 34.39
N ASN A 279 22.83 -5.93 35.21
CA ASN A 279 22.62 -6.11 36.65
C ASN A 279 22.08 -4.93 37.47
N PHE A 280 20.92 -4.36 37.11
CA PHE A 280 20.20 -3.45 38.04
C PHE A 280 18.68 -3.66 38.15
N TYR A 281 18.11 -4.65 37.46
CA TYR A 281 16.65 -4.88 37.49
C TYR A 281 16.12 -5.37 38.85
N GLN A 282 16.98 -5.84 39.76
CA GLN A 282 16.56 -6.54 40.98
C GLN A 282 16.56 -5.70 42.26
N MET A 283 16.95 -4.42 42.23
CA MET A 283 17.02 -3.57 43.43
C MET A 283 16.00 -2.42 43.50
N SER A 284 15.22 -2.18 42.45
CA SER A 284 14.22 -1.11 42.45
C SER A 284 12.83 -1.58 42.04
N SER A 285 12.37 -2.71 42.59
CA SER A 285 10.95 -2.77 42.91
C SER A 285 10.76 -1.85 44.12
N PRO A 286 9.88 -0.84 44.08
CA PRO A 286 9.35 -0.32 45.32
C PRO A 286 8.73 -1.53 46.04
N GLU A 287 9.10 -1.76 47.29
CA GLU A 287 8.29 -2.56 48.18
C GLU A 287 6.92 -1.90 48.24
N MET A 288 6.01 -2.34 47.37
CA MET A 288 4.58 -2.13 47.55
C MET A 288 4.24 -2.89 48.83
N SER A 289 4.22 -2.15 49.93
CA SER A 289 3.69 -2.50 51.24
C SER A 289 2.78 -3.73 51.22
N ARG A 290 3.36 -4.91 51.43
CA ARG A 290 2.64 -6.06 51.98
C ARG A 290 2.64 -5.89 53.49
N SER A 291 1.90 -4.90 53.96
CA SER A 291 1.56 -4.80 55.37
C SER A 291 0.49 -5.86 55.68
N THR A 292 0.87 -6.81 56.54
CA THR A 292 0.03 -7.48 57.53
C THR A 292 -1.23 -8.19 57.03
N LEU A 293 -1.07 -9.31 56.32
CA LEU A 293 -2.09 -10.37 56.35
C LEU A 293 -1.54 -11.79 56.07
N THR A 294 -0.26 -12.04 56.38
CA THR A 294 0.35 -13.36 56.12
C THR A 294 1.29 -13.85 57.22
N GLU A 295 1.32 -13.19 58.39
CA GLU A 295 2.05 -13.70 59.56
C GLU A 295 1.19 -14.47 60.56
N HIS A 296 -0.14 -14.45 60.43
CA HIS A 296 -1.01 -15.19 61.35
C HIS A 296 -1.27 -16.66 60.97
N PHE A 297 -0.93 -17.10 59.76
CA PHE A 297 -1.21 -18.48 59.31
C PHE A 297 -0.02 -19.45 59.34
N GLN A 298 1.20 -18.97 59.61
CA GLN A 298 2.38 -19.85 59.73
C GLN A 298 2.81 -20.14 61.17
N ASN A 299 2.38 -19.35 62.16
CA ASN A 299 2.77 -19.55 63.56
C ASN A 299 1.84 -20.49 64.36
N SER A 300 0.68 -20.90 63.83
CA SER A 300 -0.21 -21.88 64.49
C SER A 300 0.04 -23.34 64.10
N ARG A 301 0.97 -23.66 63.19
CA ARG A 301 1.27 -25.06 62.79
C ARG A 301 2.57 -25.65 63.34
N ARG A 302 3.32 -24.93 64.18
CA ARG A 302 4.57 -25.43 64.78
C ARG A 302 4.52 -25.67 66.30
N ARG A 303 3.32 -25.77 66.90
CA ARG A 303 3.17 -26.01 68.34
C ARG A 303 2.17 -27.12 68.70
N CYS A 304 2.12 -28.16 67.87
CA CYS A 304 1.57 -29.48 68.21
C CYS A 304 2.50 -30.54 67.62
N ASP A 305 3.73 -30.63 68.14
CA ASP A 305 4.60 -31.81 68.03
C ASP A 305 5.84 -31.55 68.90
N LYS A 306 5.63 -31.61 70.22
CA LYS A 306 6.56 -32.00 71.29
C LYS A 306 5.87 -31.88 72.64
#